data_AF-A0A514LGC8-F1
#
_entry.id   AF-A0A514LGC8-F1
#
_cell.length_a   1.000
_cell.length_b   1.000
_cell.length_c   1.000
_cell.angle_alpha   90.00
_cell.angle_beta   90.00
_cell.angle_gamma   90.00
#
_symmetry.space_group_name_H-M   'P 1'
#
loop_
_entity.id
_entity.type
_entity.pdbx_description
1 polymer ?
#
loop_
_entity_poly.entity_id
_entity_poly.type
_entity_poly.pdbx_seq_one_letter_code
_entity_poly.pdbx_strand_id
1 'polypeptide(L)'
;MAYRDADLYKYFFNNLEQIVARIVTSTSQSLQHRLSHSEHDLHQELLNNLLIKIKDELDDEDSTAGINLDYDPTDVLGEQGYDIDYIVTLLSQFRLNALKEVEVVLQEYDVSLKDTFYFMYRVTEIFDQAIKNSTKYYNTQQQSRLKKLEEELLELSAPIVPVKEDVSVLPIVGSMSEERADHIIKNVIPKVSENKIGTLILDFSAIHILDTFVASRLFTITRTLKLLGIRTIITGIRPEMAQTTIELGIEMDDIEIYRDVKRALEKII
;
A
#
# COMPACT_ATOMS: atom_id res chain seq x y z
N MET A 1 11.00 35.17 -28.67
CA MET A 1 10.64 34.61 -30.00
C MET A 1 9.24 34.08 -29.81
N ALA A 2 8.24 34.91 -30.12
CA ALA A 2 6.86 34.73 -29.64
C ALA A 2 6.26 33.45 -30.24
N TYR A 3 6.06 32.44 -29.39
CA TYR A 3 5.22 31.29 -29.70
C TYR A 3 3.78 31.77 -29.68
N ARG A 4 3.08 31.63 -30.80
CA ARG A 4 1.62 31.71 -30.92
C ARG A 4 1.32 31.72 -32.42
N ASP A 5 1.10 30.54 -32.99
CA ASP A 5 -0.05 30.49 -33.87
C ASP A 5 -1.26 30.67 -32.96
N ALA A 6 -1.81 31.89 -33.00
CA ALA A 6 -2.89 32.28 -32.12
C ALA A 6 -4.10 31.36 -32.30
N ASP A 7 -4.24 30.74 -33.46
CA ASP A 7 -5.46 30.07 -33.88
C ASP A 7 -5.63 28.69 -33.23
N LEU A 8 -4.57 27.87 -33.09
CA LEU A 8 -4.68 26.57 -32.39
C LEU A 8 -5.00 26.76 -30.90
N TYR A 9 -4.21 27.59 -30.22
CA TYR A 9 -4.43 27.89 -28.81
C TYR A 9 -5.80 28.55 -28.58
N LYS A 10 -6.16 29.59 -29.37
CA LYS A 10 -7.45 30.27 -29.20
C LYS A 10 -8.62 29.33 -29.53
N TYR A 11 -8.55 28.56 -30.61
CA TYR A 11 -9.63 27.63 -30.94
C TYR A 11 -9.83 26.63 -29.79
N PHE A 12 -8.75 25.99 -29.34
CA PHE A 12 -8.84 24.93 -28.34
C PHE A 12 -9.38 25.47 -27.01
N PHE A 13 -8.87 26.61 -26.53
CA PHE A 13 -9.26 27.13 -25.23
C PHE A 13 -10.52 28.01 -25.24
N ASN A 14 -10.91 28.60 -26.37
CA ASN A 14 -12.23 29.27 -26.49
C ASN A 14 -13.39 28.27 -26.61
N ASN A 15 -13.11 27.06 -27.10
CA ASN A 15 -14.10 25.99 -27.25
C ASN A 15 -13.93 24.88 -26.20
N LEU A 16 -13.23 25.17 -25.08
CA LEU A 16 -12.82 24.18 -24.09
C LEU A 16 -14.00 23.34 -23.57
N GLU A 17 -15.11 23.99 -23.19
CA GLU A 17 -16.30 23.30 -22.67
C GLU A 17 -16.88 22.28 -23.67
N GLN A 18 -16.94 22.66 -24.95
CA GLN A 18 -17.45 21.79 -26.01
C GLN A 18 -16.48 20.64 -26.30
N ILE A 19 -15.17 20.92 -26.28
CA ILE A 19 -14.10 19.92 -26.45
C ILE A 19 -14.17 18.91 -25.30
N VAL A 20 -14.26 19.36 -24.05
CA VAL A 20 -14.41 18.49 -22.88
C VAL A 20 -15.63 17.59 -23.03
N ALA A 21 -16.80 18.15 -23.38
CA ALA A 21 -18.02 17.37 -23.56
C ALA A 21 -17.90 16.31 -24.67
N ARG A 22 -17.28 16.65 -25.82
CA ARG A 22 -17.03 15.70 -26.92
C ARG A 22 -16.06 14.60 -26.51
N ILE A 23 -14.97 14.93 -25.85
CA ILE A 23 -13.97 13.97 -25.39
C ILE A 23 -14.59 13.00 -24.39
N VAL A 24 -15.31 13.50 -23.36
CA VAL A 24 -15.97 12.64 -22.36
C VAL A 24 -16.97 11.70 -23.02
N THR A 25 -17.79 12.20 -23.94
CA THR A 25 -18.75 11.38 -24.69
C THR A 25 -18.04 10.29 -25.51
N SER A 26 -16.99 10.67 -26.25
CA SER A 26 -16.22 9.73 -27.09
C SER A 26 -15.50 8.67 -26.26
N THR A 27 -14.96 9.08 -25.10
CA THR A 27 -14.30 8.18 -24.15
C THR A 27 -15.28 7.18 -23.55
N SER A 28 -16.46 7.63 -23.10
CA SER A 28 -17.51 6.75 -22.59
C SER A 28 -17.92 5.69 -23.62
N GLN A 29 -18.07 6.08 -24.89
CA GLN A 29 -18.36 5.14 -25.98
C GLN A 29 -17.23 4.13 -26.19
N SER A 30 -15.97 4.57 -26.20
CA SER A 30 -14.82 3.66 -26.37
C SER A 30 -14.63 2.68 -25.21
N LEU A 31 -14.95 3.09 -23.99
CA LEU A 31 -14.87 2.24 -22.80
C LEU A 31 -16.05 1.26 -22.69
N GLN A 32 -17.02 1.30 -23.62
CA GLN A 32 -18.25 0.52 -23.60
C GLN A 32 -19.02 0.63 -22.27
N HIS A 33 -18.83 1.75 -21.57
CA HIS A 33 -19.31 1.95 -20.22
C HIS A 33 -20.31 3.09 -20.19
N ARG A 34 -21.55 2.78 -19.81
CA ARG A 34 -22.59 3.80 -19.64
C ARG A 34 -22.37 4.49 -18.30
N LEU A 35 -21.79 5.67 -18.35
CA LEU A 35 -21.60 6.53 -17.18
C LEU A 35 -22.96 6.91 -16.59
N SER A 36 -23.06 6.89 -15.26
CA SER A 36 -24.09 7.61 -14.51
C SER A 36 -23.86 9.12 -14.59
N HIS A 37 -24.84 9.91 -14.13
CA HIS A 37 -24.73 11.38 -14.15
C HIS A 37 -23.54 11.87 -13.31
N SER A 38 -23.34 11.31 -12.12
CA SER A 38 -22.21 11.68 -11.24
C SER A 38 -20.85 11.33 -11.85
N GLU A 39 -20.75 10.20 -12.57
CA GLU A 39 -19.50 9.81 -13.23
C GLU A 39 -19.20 10.68 -14.44
N HIS A 40 -20.24 11.10 -15.14
CA HIS A 40 -20.09 12.04 -16.24
C HIS A 40 -19.58 13.41 -15.76
N ASP A 41 -20.17 13.95 -14.69
CA ASP A 41 -19.74 15.22 -14.10
C ASP A 41 -18.29 15.13 -13.59
N LEU A 42 -17.95 14.03 -12.92
CA LEU A 42 -16.60 13.73 -12.46
C LEU A 42 -15.58 13.71 -13.60
N HIS A 43 -15.92 13.03 -14.70
CA HIS A 43 -15.07 12.93 -15.88
C HIS A 43 -14.87 14.28 -16.57
N GLN A 44 -15.92 15.11 -16.60
CA GLN A 44 -15.84 16.46 -17.14
C GLN A 44 -14.92 17.35 -16.30
N GLU A 45 -15.09 17.33 -14.98
CA GLU A 45 -14.24 18.11 -14.05
C GLU A 45 -12.77 17.69 -14.17
N LEU A 46 -12.50 16.38 -14.12
CA LEU A 46 -11.16 15.82 -14.27
C LEU A 46 -10.50 16.26 -15.58
N LEU A 47 -11.19 16.09 -16.71
CA LEU A 47 -10.62 16.47 -18.00
C LEU A 47 -10.43 17.98 -18.12
N ASN A 48 -11.39 18.76 -17.65
CA ASN A 48 -11.31 20.22 -17.66
C ASN A 48 -10.09 20.71 -16.87
N ASN A 49 -9.83 20.16 -15.68
CA ASN A 49 -8.67 20.52 -14.87
C ASN A 49 -7.34 20.18 -15.57
N LEU A 50 -7.25 19.03 -16.24
CA LEU A 50 -6.06 18.66 -17.00
C LEU A 50 -5.83 19.59 -18.20
N LEU A 51 -6.89 19.96 -18.93
CA LEU A 51 -6.78 20.87 -20.06
C LEU A 51 -6.48 22.31 -19.63
N ILE A 52 -7.03 22.78 -18.49
CA ILE A 52 -6.65 24.06 -17.89
C ILE A 52 -5.17 24.05 -17.52
N LYS A 53 -4.65 22.96 -16.93
CA LYS A 53 -3.23 22.88 -16.63
C LYS A 53 -2.37 22.94 -17.89
N ILE A 54 -2.79 22.31 -18.99
CA ILE A 54 -2.12 22.45 -20.29
C ILE A 54 -2.11 23.91 -20.73
N LYS A 55 -3.23 24.64 -20.55
CA LYS A 55 -3.32 26.07 -20.87
C LYS A 55 -2.31 26.90 -20.06
N ASP A 56 -2.30 26.72 -18.75
CA ASP A 56 -1.44 27.47 -17.83
C ASP A 56 0.04 27.24 -18.16
N GLU A 57 0.40 25.99 -18.45
CA GLU A 57 1.75 25.59 -18.82
C GLU A 57 2.16 26.07 -20.23
N LEU A 58 1.21 26.28 -21.14
CA LEU A 58 1.45 26.90 -22.43
C LEU A 58 1.57 28.43 -22.33
N ASP A 59 1.00 29.04 -21.29
CA ASP A 59 1.10 30.48 -21.02
C ASP A 59 2.40 30.86 -20.28
N ASP A 60 3.06 29.91 -19.61
CA ASP A 60 4.34 30.10 -18.91
C ASP A 60 5.56 29.70 -19.78
N GLU A 61 6.18 30.69 -20.45
CA GLU A 61 7.30 30.50 -21.39
C GLU A 61 8.63 30.06 -20.73
N ASP A 62 8.80 30.22 -19.41
CA ASP A 62 10.08 30.02 -18.69
C ASP A 62 10.05 28.83 -17.69
N SER A 63 8.96 28.06 -17.66
CA SER A 63 8.83 26.90 -16.77
C SER A 63 9.84 25.79 -17.13
N THR A 64 10.99 25.84 -16.47
CA THR A 64 11.99 24.76 -16.40
C THR A 64 11.79 23.86 -15.17
N ALA A 65 10.83 24.22 -14.32
CA ALA A 65 10.41 23.41 -13.19
C ALA A 65 9.66 22.19 -13.70
N GLY A 66 9.85 21.03 -13.06
CA GLY A 66 9.03 19.86 -13.38
C GLY A 66 7.55 20.20 -13.20
N ILE A 67 6.72 19.81 -14.17
CA ILE A 67 5.27 20.02 -14.12
C ILE A 67 4.73 19.44 -12.82
N ASN A 68 4.22 20.32 -11.96
CA ASN A 68 3.47 19.93 -10.79
C ASN A 68 1.98 20.04 -11.12
N LEU A 69 1.28 18.91 -11.10
CA LEU A 69 -0.17 18.92 -11.17
C LEU A 69 -0.68 19.35 -9.79
N ASP A 70 -1.28 20.54 -9.69
CA ASP A 70 -2.00 20.99 -8.49
C ASP A 70 -3.33 20.22 -8.27
N TYR A 71 -3.52 19.15 -9.05
CA TYR A 71 -4.68 18.29 -9.13
C TYR A 71 -4.21 16.83 -9.22
N ASP A 72 -4.63 15.96 -8.31
CA ASP A 72 -4.33 14.53 -8.37
C ASP A 72 -5.56 13.76 -8.89
N PRO A 73 -5.51 13.16 -10.10
CA PRO A 73 -6.59 12.29 -10.59
C PRO A 73 -6.91 11.15 -9.63
N THR A 74 -5.98 10.78 -8.75
CA THR A 74 -6.17 9.72 -7.76
C THR A 74 -7.03 10.12 -6.58
N ASP A 75 -6.97 11.38 -6.14
CA ASP A 75 -7.86 11.85 -5.07
C ASP A 75 -9.31 11.82 -5.57
N VAL A 76 -9.51 12.16 -6.84
CA VAL A 76 -10.84 12.22 -7.45
C VAL A 76 -11.40 10.85 -7.83
N LEU A 77 -10.61 9.98 -8.46
CA LEU A 77 -11.07 8.66 -8.91
C LEU A 77 -10.80 7.55 -7.89
N GLY A 78 -9.69 7.61 -7.16
CA GLY A 78 -9.31 6.61 -6.17
C GLY A 78 -10.24 6.60 -4.95
N GLU A 79 -10.72 7.75 -4.48
CA GLU A 79 -11.71 7.83 -3.40
C GLU A 79 -13.07 7.26 -3.79
N GLN A 80 -13.42 7.32 -5.09
CA GLN A 80 -14.65 6.75 -5.65
C GLN A 80 -14.55 5.23 -5.88
N GLY A 81 -13.39 4.62 -5.60
CA GLY A 81 -13.19 3.18 -5.65
C GLY A 81 -12.85 2.62 -7.03
N TYR A 82 -12.49 3.46 -8.00
CA TYR A 82 -12.00 2.98 -9.29
C TYR A 82 -10.65 2.29 -9.14
N ASP A 83 -10.46 1.19 -9.88
CA ASP A 83 -9.17 0.53 -9.94
C ASP A 83 -8.18 1.30 -10.82
N ILE A 84 -6.89 0.97 -10.66
CA ILE A 84 -5.82 1.65 -11.39
C ILE A 84 -5.88 1.39 -12.91
N ASP A 85 -6.40 0.23 -13.34
CA ASP A 85 -6.53 -0.10 -14.75
C ASP A 85 -7.52 0.84 -15.44
N TYR A 86 -8.66 1.07 -14.78
CA TYR A 86 -9.66 2.04 -15.21
C TYR A 86 -9.08 3.45 -15.30
N ILE A 87 -8.41 3.92 -14.24
CA ILE A 87 -7.83 5.28 -14.19
C ILE A 87 -6.83 5.48 -15.33
N VAL A 88 -5.90 4.53 -15.52
CA VAL A 88 -4.89 4.58 -16.59
C VAL A 88 -5.54 4.57 -17.97
N THR A 89 -6.55 3.73 -18.17
CA THR A 89 -7.28 3.62 -19.44
C THR A 89 -8.05 4.90 -19.73
N LEU A 90 -8.74 5.46 -18.74
CA LEU A 90 -9.49 6.71 -18.84
C LEU A 90 -8.59 7.88 -19.25
N LEU A 91 -7.49 8.09 -18.52
CA LEU A 91 -6.52 9.16 -18.81
C LEU A 91 -5.86 8.97 -20.18
N SER A 92 -5.55 7.73 -20.56
CA SER A 92 -5.00 7.42 -21.88
C SER A 92 -5.99 7.76 -22.99
N GLN A 93 -7.28 7.45 -22.80
CA GLN A 93 -8.31 7.71 -23.78
C GLN A 93 -8.65 9.20 -23.88
N PHE A 94 -8.64 9.93 -22.76
CA PHE A 94 -8.71 11.38 -22.76
C PHE A 94 -7.57 12.02 -23.53
N ARG A 95 -6.32 11.59 -23.30
CA ARG A 95 -5.17 12.07 -24.08
C ARG A 95 -5.36 11.83 -25.57
N LEU A 96 -5.71 10.61 -25.97
CA LEU A 96 -5.89 10.28 -27.39
C LEU A 96 -6.99 11.12 -28.04
N ASN A 97 -8.11 11.33 -27.35
CA ASN A 97 -9.20 12.14 -27.86
C ASN A 97 -8.84 13.64 -27.87
N ALA A 98 -8.06 14.14 -26.91
CA ALA A 98 -7.52 15.51 -26.94
C ALA A 98 -6.56 15.72 -28.14
N LEU A 99 -5.73 14.73 -28.46
CA LEU A 99 -4.87 14.79 -29.64
C LEU A 99 -5.68 14.73 -30.96
N LYS A 100 -6.81 14.01 -30.99
CA LYS A 100 -7.72 14.04 -32.15
C LYS A 100 -8.38 15.40 -32.36
N GLU A 101 -8.67 16.13 -31.28
CA GLU A 101 -9.22 17.49 -31.41
C GLU A 101 -8.21 18.45 -32.07
N VAL A 102 -6.90 18.20 -31.95
CA VAL A 102 -5.88 18.95 -32.71
C VAL A 102 -6.03 18.69 -34.22
N GLU A 103 -6.30 17.45 -34.64
CA GLU A 103 -6.51 17.12 -36.06
C GLU A 103 -7.66 17.93 -36.68
N VAL A 104 -8.75 18.15 -35.94
CA VAL A 104 -9.88 18.97 -36.39
C VAL A 104 -9.44 20.42 -36.66
N VAL A 105 -8.60 20.98 -35.80
CA VAL A 105 -8.08 22.35 -35.99
C VAL A 105 -7.20 22.46 -37.21
N LEU A 106 -6.33 21.47 -37.45
CA LEU A 106 -5.42 21.47 -38.61
C LEU A 106 -6.16 21.36 -39.95
N GLN A 107 -7.42 20.92 -39.96
CA GLN A 107 -8.25 20.89 -41.16
C GLN A 107 -8.87 22.27 -41.48
N GLU A 108 -9.09 23.10 -40.46
CA GLU A 108 -9.77 24.40 -40.60
C GLU A 108 -8.80 25.60 -40.59
N TYR A 109 -7.62 25.44 -39.99
CA TYR A 109 -6.64 26.50 -39.78
C TYR A 109 -5.26 26.09 -40.28
N ASP A 110 -4.54 27.05 -40.88
CA ASP A 110 -3.15 26.86 -41.33
C ASP A 110 -2.19 27.05 -40.15
N VAL A 111 -2.03 26.00 -39.35
CA VAL A 111 -1.17 26.01 -38.14
C VAL A 111 0.22 25.48 -38.47
N SER A 112 1.26 26.14 -37.97
CA SER A 112 2.63 25.67 -38.17
C SER A 112 2.88 24.26 -37.57
N LEU A 113 3.68 23.44 -38.26
CA LEU A 113 4.10 22.13 -37.75
C LEU A 113 4.77 22.24 -36.37
N LYS A 114 5.57 23.30 -36.17
CA LYS A 114 6.28 23.53 -34.92
C LYS A 114 5.31 23.73 -33.75
N ASP A 115 4.27 24.54 -33.94
CA ASP A 115 3.27 24.83 -32.91
C ASP A 115 2.39 23.62 -32.64
N THR A 116 2.05 22.87 -33.70
CA THR A 116 1.35 21.58 -33.59
C THR A 116 2.12 20.59 -32.72
N PHE A 117 3.41 20.38 -33.01
CA PHE A 117 4.25 19.48 -32.22
C PHE A 117 4.40 19.95 -30.77
N TYR A 118 4.55 21.26 -30.56
CA TYR A 118 4.68 21.82 -29.21
C TYR A 118 3.41 21.60 -28.39
N PHE A 119 2.23 21.88 -28.96
CA PHE A 119 0.95 21.63 -28.30
C PHE A 119 0.75 20.14 -27.98
N MET A 120 0.97 19.25 -28.96
CA MET A 120 0.86 17.80 -28.76
C MET A 120 1.82 17.28 -27.68
N TYR A 121 3.03 17.84 -27.63
CA TYR A 121 4.01 17.53 -26.59
C TYR A 121 3.49 17.91 -25.21
N ARG A 122 2.99 19.14 -25.00
CA ARG A 122 2.44 19.57 -23.69
C ARG A 122 1.22 18.75 -23.28
N VAL A 123 0.31 18.44 -24.21
CA VAL A 123 -0.81 17.52 -23.94
C VAL A 123 -0.28 16.17 -23.45
N THR A 124 0.65 15.56 -24.20
CA THR A 124 1.19 14.25 -23.87
C THR A 124 1.88 14.26 -22.50
N GLU A 125 2.66 15.29 -22.22
CA GLU A 125 3.43 15.46 -21.00
C GLU A 125 2.53 15.56 -19.75
N ILE A 126 1.47 16.38 -19.82
CA ILE A 126 0.52 16.56 -18.71
C ILE A 126 -0.23 15.26 -18.41
N PHE A 127 -0.74 14.59 -19.45
CA PHE A 127 -1.43 13.32 -19.26
C PHE A 127 -0.49 12.20 -18.76
N ASP A 128 0.77 12.15 -19.23
CA ASP A 128 1.75 11.19 -18.72
C ASP A 128 2.10 11.44 -17.25
N GLN A 129 2.20 12.70 -16.82
CA GLN A 129 2.38 13.02 -15.40
C GLN A 129 1.17 12.60 -14.57
N ALA A 130 -0.05 12.84 -15.06
CA ALA A 130 -1.28 12.42 -14.40
C ALA A 130 -1.32 10.88 -14.21
N ILE A 131 -0.97 10.12 -15.26
CA ILE A 131 -0.90 8.66 -15.22
C ILE A 131 0.20 8.17 -14.26
N LYS A 132 1.40 8.79 -14.30
CA LYS A 132 2.52 8.43 -13.41
C LYS A 132 2.18 8.69 -11.95
N ASN A 133 1.60 9.85 -11.63
CA ASN A 133 1.19 10.21 -10.28
C ASN A 133 0.12 9.23 -9.78
N SER A 134 -0.88 8.92 -10.62
CA SER A 134 -1.92 7.96 -10.28
C SER A 134 -1.37 6.56 -9.99
N THR A 135 -0.47 6.08 -10.85
CA THR A 135 0.17 4.77 -10.68
C THR A 135 1.04 4.74 -9.42
N LYS A 136 1.82 5.80 -9.17
CA LYS A 136 2.70 5.91 -8.00
C LYS A 136 1.89 5.93 -6.71
N TYR A 137 0.83 6.75 -6.63
CA TYR A 137 -0.04 6.81 -5.47
C TYR A 137 -0.65 5.44 -5.17
N TYR A 138 -1.23 4.78 -6.18
CA TYR A 138 -1.85 3.47 -6.00
C TYR A 138 -0.84 2.44 -5.48
N ASN A 139 0.36 2.39 -6.07
CA ASN A 139 1.42 1.48 -5.62
C ASN A 139 1.84 1.75 -4.17
N THR A 140 2.07 3.01 -3.80
CA THR A 140 2.44 3.39 -2.42
C THR A 140 1.32 3.07 -1.43
N GLN A 141 0.06 3.28 -1.81
CA GLN A 141 -1.08 2.97 -0.97
C GLN A 141 -1.27 1.47 -0.78
N GLN A 142 -1.08 0.66 -1.83
CA GLN A 142 -1.12 -0.80 -1.73
C GLN A 142 0.02 -1.35 -0.86
N GLN A 143 1.24 -0.84 -1.03
CA GLN A 143 2.38 -1.20 -0.16
C GLN A 143 2.09 -0.85 1.30
N SER A 144 1.50 0.31 1.56
CA SER A 144 1.13 0.73 2.92
C SER A 144 0.04 -0.15 3.52
N ARG A 145 -0.94 -0.59 2.72
CA ARG A 145 -1.99 -1.53 3.16
C ARG A 145 -1.42 -2.92 3.46
N LEU A 146 -0.56 -3.43 2.59
CA LEU A 146 0.12 -4.71 2.80
C LEU A 146 0.94 -4.69 4.08
N LYS A 147 1.73 -3.63 4.29
CA LYS A 147 2.53 -3.47 5.50
C LYS A 147 1.66 -3.43 6.77
N LYS A 148 0.54 -2.68 6.76
CA LYS A 148 -0.40 -2.66 7.88
C LYS A 148 -1.01 -4.04 8.15
N LEU A 149 -1.38 -4.76 7.10
CA LEU A 149 -1.91 -6.12 7.22
C LEU A 149 -0.85 -7.08 7.81
N GLU A 150 0.41 -6.98 7.38
CA GLU A 150 1.52 -7.74 7.96
C GLU A 150 1.72 -7.43 9.45
N GLU A 151 1.67 -6.14 9.82
CA GLU A 151 1.75 -5.70 11.22
C GLU A 151 0.58 -6.24 12.07
N GLU A 152 -0.67 -6.15 11.58
CA GLU A 152 -1.86 -6.69 12.24
C GLU A 152 -1.77 -8.22 12.40
N LEU A 153 -1.30 -8.92 11.37
CA LEU A 153 -1.08 -10.37 11.44
C LEU A 153 0.00 -10.75 12.45
N LEU A 154 1.07 -9.96 12.56
CA LEU A 154 2.09 -10.18 13.58
C LEU A 154 1.51 -10.01 14.98
N GLU A 155 0.73 -8.96 15.24
CA GLU A 155 0.07 -8.75 16.54
C GLU A 155 -0.89 -9.89 16.89
N LEU A 156 -1.69 -10.36 15.92
CA LEU A 156 -2.61 -11.49 16.11
C LEU A 156 -1.89 -12.83 16.31
N SER A 157 -0.62 -12.95 15.88
CA SER A 157 0.13 -14.20 15.94
C SER A 157 0.79 -14.49 17.29
N ALA A 158 0.96 -13.47 18.13
CA ALA A 158 1.59 -13.57 19.45
C ALA A 158 0.85 -12.70 20.50
N PRO A 159 -0.46 -12.94 20.73
CA PRO A 159 -1.23 -12.18 21.70
C PRO A 159 -0.91 -12.61 23.15
N ILE A 160 -0.78 -11.67 24.08
CA ILE A 160 -0.67 -12.00 25.50
C ILE A 160 -2.08 -12.18 26.07
N VAL A 161 -2.39 -13.38 26.57
CA VAL A 161 -3.69 -13.73 27.15
C VAL A 161 -3.55 -13.91 28.66
N PRO A 162 -4.05 -12.98 29.50
CA PRO A 162 -4.05 -13.14 30.94
C PRO A 162 -4.95 -14.29 31.38
N VAL A 163 -4.46 -15.15 32.27
CA VAL A 163 -5.21 -16.32 32.77
C VAL A 163 -5.34 -16.34 34.29
N LYS A 164 -4.47 -15.63 35.01
CA LYS A 164 -4.53 -15.40 36.47
C LYS A 164 -3.75 -14.11 36.80
N GLU A 165 -3.90 -13.61 38.02
CA GLU A 165 -3.00 -12.60 38.57
C GLU A 165 -1.53 -13.03 38.39
N ASP A 166 -0.72 -12.15 37.82
CA ASP A 166 0.68 -12.39 37.43
C ASP A 166 0.96 -13.56 36.46
N VAL A 167 -0.06 -14.22 35.89
CA VAL A 167 0.13 -15.33 34.94
C VAL A 167 -0.56 -15.05 33.61
N SER A 168 0.21 -15.09 32.52
CA SER A 168 -0.31 -14.96 31.16
C SER A 168 0.19 -16.08 30.25
N VAL A 169 -0.56 -16.33 29.18
CA VAL A 169 -0.20 -17.27 28.11
C VAL A 169 0.12 -16.47 26.85
N LEU A 170 1.20 -16.84 26.17
CA LEU A 170 1.57 -16.36 24.84
C LEU A 170 1.52 -17.55 23.88
N PRO A 171 0.37 -17.79 23.22
CA PRO A 171 0.28 -18.81 22.18
C PRO A 171 1.03 -18.33 20.94
N ILE A 172 1.82 -19.22 20.36
CA ILE A 172 2.51 -18.96 19.11
C ILE A 172 1.78 -19.76 18.02
N VAL A 173 1.04 -19.07 17.16
CA VAL A 173 0.11 -19.72 16.20
C VAL A 173 0.69 -19.71 14.78
N GLY A 174 0.78 -20.87 14.12
CA GLY A 174 1.27 -21.00 12.74
C GLY A 174 2.75 -21.35 12.66
N SER A 175 3.45 -20.91 11.62
CA SER A 175 4.91 -21.08 11.52
C SER A 175 5.64 -19.98 12.29
N MET A 176 6.62 -20.34 13.11
CA MET A 176 7.50 -19.35 13.70
C MET A 176 8.56 -18.93 12.66
N SER A 177 8.60 -17.65 12.30
CA SER A 177 9.58 -17.03 11.40
C SER A 177 10.55 -16.12 12.18
N GLU A 178 11.63 -15.69 11.52
CA GLU A 178 12.56 -14.70 12.10
C GLU A 178 11.83 -13.42 12.53
N GLU A 179 11.02 -12.88 11.63
CA GLU A 179 10.25 -11.65 11.86
C GLU A 179 9.35 -11.74 13.09
N ARG A 180 8.73 -12.90 13.32
CA ARG A 180 7.88 -13.12 14.49
C ARG A 180 8.67 -13.20 15.79
N ALA A 181 9.80 -13.91 15.78
CA ALA A 181 10.66 -13.96 16.96
C ALA A 181 11.19 -12.57 17.33
N ASP A 182 11.56 -11.78 16.32
CA ASP A 182 11.95 -10.37 16.49
C ASP A 182 10.79 -9.52 17.03
N HIS A 183 9.57 -9.69 16.52
CA HIS A 183 8.38 -9.03 17.03
C HIS A 183 8.12 -9.39 18.51
N ILE A 184 8.28 -10.66 18.89
CA ILE A 184 8.13 -11.08 20.29
C ILE A 184 9.14 -10.35 21.18
N ILE A 185 10.42 -10.34 20.78
CA ILE A 185 11.47 -9.69 21.57
C ILE A 185 11.26 -8.18 21.67
N LYS A 186 10.94 -7.51 20.55
CA LYS A 186 10.88 -6.05 20.46
C LYS A 186 9.56 -5.44 20.95
N ASN A 187 8.44 -6.17 20.82
CA ASN A 187 7.11 -5.62 21.07
C ASN A 187 6.33 -6.37 22.16
N VAL A 188 6.47 -7.70 22.25
CA VAL A 188 5.70 -8.51 23.20
C VAL A 188 6.36 -8.53 24.58
N ILE A 189 7.64 -8.86 24.68
CA ILE A 189 8.38 -8.91 25.95
C ILE A 189 8.30 -7.58 26.73
N PRO A 190 8.44 -6.39 26.10
CA PRO A 190 8.23 -5.13 26.80
C PRO A 190 6.84 -5.00 27.42
N LYS A 191 5.77 -5.37 26.68
CA LYS A 191 4.39 -5.40 27.21
C LYS A 191 4.25 -6.37 28.38
N VAL A 192 4.94 -7.52 28.37
CA VAL A 192 4.95 -8.47 29.50
C VAL A 192 5.52 -7.80 30.75
N SER A 193 6.62 -7.07 30.60
CA SER A 193 7.27 -6.35 31.71
C SER A 193 6.42 -5.17 32.22
N GLU A 194 5.86 -4.37 31.32
CA GLU A 194 4.98 -3.23 31.66
C GLU A 194 3.72 -3.67 32.42
N ASN A 195 3.12 -4.79 32.00
CA ASN A 195 1.96 -5.38 32.65
C ASN A 195 2.30 -6.15 33.95
N LYS A 196 3.57 -6.13 34.38
CA LYS A 196 4.07 -6.79 35.60
C LYS A 196 3.77 -8.29 35.65
N ILE A 197 3.74 -8.96 34.51
CA ILE A 197 3.47 -10.40 34.45
C ILE A 197 4.67 -11.15 35.05
N GLY A 198 4.46 -11.81 36.19
CA GLY A 198 5.50 -12.58 36.88
C GLY A 198 5.76 -13.97 36.28
N THR A 199 4.77 -14.56 35.60
CA THR A 199 4.87 -15.86 34.92
C THR A 199 4.28 -15.80 33.52
N LEU A 200 5.08 -16.19 32.52
CA LEU A 200 4.66 -16.27 31.13
C LEU A 200 4.72 -17.74 30.63
N ILE A 201 3.58 -18.24 30.17
CA ILE A 201 3.46 -19.56 29.55
C ILE A 201 3.57 -19.39 28.03
N LEU A 202 4.63 -19.90 27.43
CA LEU A 202 4.81 -19.96 25.97
C LEU A 202 4.15 -21.24 25.44
N ASP A 203 3.13 -21.12 24.60
CA ASP A 203 2.43 -22.28 24.02
C ASP A 203 2.79 -22.51 22.55
N PHE A 204 3.37 -23.68 22.28
CA PHE A 204 3.85 -24.11 20.97
C PHE A 204 2.89 -25.11 20.29
N SER A 205 1.72 -25.37 20.88
CA SER A 205 0.77 -26.36 20.38
C SER A 205 0.38 -26.18 18.90
N ALA A 206 0.34 -24.92 18.45
CA ALA A 206 -0.04 -24.50 17.10
C ALA A 206 1.15 -24.31 16.13
N ILE A 207 2.37 -24.72 16.51
CA ILE A 207 3.54 -24.76 15.63
C ILE A 207 3.70 -26.16 15.03
N HIS A 208 3.91 -26.21 13.72
CA HIS A 208 4.08 -27.47 12.97
C HIS A 208 5.54 -27.81 12.66
N ILE A 209 6.40 -26.80 12.48
CA ILE A 209 7.81 -26.96 12.09
C ILE A 209 8.63 -25.94 12.87
N LEU A 210 9.70 -26.40 13.51
CA LEU A 210 10.72 -25.55 14.12
C LEU A 210 11.99 -25.65 13.26
N ASP A 211 12.37 -24.57 12.58
CA ASP A 211 13.68 -24.49 11.93
C ASP A 211 14.78 -24.27 12.99
N THR A 212 15.97 -24.75 12.73
CA THR A 212 17.20 -24.53 13.48
C THR A 212 17.44 -23.05 13.84
N PHE A 213 17.20 -22.14 12.88
CA PHE A 213 17.30 -20.69 13.12
C PHE A 213 16.30 -20.22 14.18
N VAL A 214 15.08 -20.72 14.09
CA VAL A 214 13.97 -20.35 14.96
C VAL A 214 14.17 -20.89 16.37
N ALA A 215 14.66 -22.12 16.49
CA ALA A 215 15.05 -22.71 17.76
C ALA A 215 15.99 -21.76 18.51
N SER A 216 17.08 -21.29 17.88
CA SER A 216 18.04 -20.37 18.49
C SER A 216 17.40 -19.07 19.03
N ARG A 217 16.42 -18.51 18.31
CA ARG A 217 15.70 -17.30 18.72
C ARG A 217 14.77 -17.54 19.91
N LEU A 218 14.14 -18.72 20.00
CA LEU A 218 13.34 -19.10 21.17
C LEU A 218 14.17 -19.09 22.45
N PHE A 219 15.42 -19.55 22.41
CA PHE A 219 16.30 -19.48 23.57
C PHE A 219 16.68 -18.05 23.94
N THR A 220 16.80 -17.18 22.94
CA THR A 220 17.00 -15.76 23.21
C THR A 220 15.77 -15.18 23.92
N ILE A 221 14.55 -15.55 23.51
CA ILE A 221 13.31 -15.13 24.18
C ILE A 221 13.27 -15.62 25.63
N THR A 222 13.45 -16.93 25.87
CA THR A 222 13.37 -17.51 27.23
C THR A 222 14.44 -16.94 28.16
N ARG A 223 15.66 -16.74 27.65
CA ARG A 223 16.76 -16.13 28.41
C ARG A 223 16.52 -14.66 28.70
N THR A 224 15.98 -13.89 27.75
CA THR A 224 15.59 -12.49 27.99
C THR A 224 14.53 -12.42 29.09
N LEU A 225 13.49 -13.25 29.04
CA LEU A 225 12.46 -13.32 30.08
C LEU A 225 13.06 -13.67 31.46
N LYS A 226 13.96 -14.65 31.52
CA LYS A 226 14.68 -15.02 32.77
C LYS A 226 15.50 -13.85 33.32
N LEU A 227 16.21 -13.10 32.46
CA LEU A 227 16.98 -11.92 32.86
C LEU A 227 16.10 -10.78 33.38
N LEU A 228 14.87 -10.67 32.87
CA LEU A 228 13.86 -9.72 33.34
C LEU A 228 13.13 -10.20 34.62
N GLY A 229 13.51 -11.36 35.17
CA GLY A 229 12.89 -11.92 36.38
C GLY A 229 11.51 -12.54 36.14
N ILE A 230 11.16 -12.83 34.88
CA ILE A 230 9.87 -13.43 34.51
C ILE A 230 10.02 -14.95 34.48
N ARG A 231 9.25 -15.66 35.31
CA ARG A 231 9.20 -17.13 35.30
C ARG A 231 8.64 -17.59 33.96
N THR A 232 9.41 -18.36 33.21
CA THR A 232 9.03 -18.83 31.87
C THR A 232 8.67 -20.31 31.92
N ILE A 233 7.53 -20.66 31.34
CA ILE A 233 7.05 -22.04 31.24
C ILE A 233 6.76 -22.34 29.77
N ILE A 234 7.18 -23.49 29.28
CA ILE A 234 6.93 -23.90 27.90
C ILE A 234 5.88 -25.00 27.86
N THR A 235 4.96 -24.92 26.91
CA THR A 235 3.91 -25.93 26.68
C THR A 235 3.77 -26.29 25.21
N GLY A 236 3.21 -27.47 24.92
CA GLY A 236 2.85 -27.84 23.54
C GLY A 236 4.03 -28.24 22.64
N ILE A 237 5.20 -28.55 23.19
CA ILE A 237 6.34 -29.07 22.41
C ILE A 237 5.97 -30.43 21.82
N ARG A 238 6.08 -30.56 20.49
CA ARG A 238 5.89 -31.82 19.75
C ARG A 238 7.17 -32.67 19.79
N PRO A 239 7.08 -34.02 19.67
CA PRO A 239 8.26 -34.89 19.71
C PRO A 239 9.37 -34.49 18.73
N GLU A 240 9.02 -34.05 17.53
CA GLU A 240 9.97 -33.64 16.49
C GLU A 240 10.77 -32.39 16.94
N MET A 241 10.10 -31.43 17.59
CA MET A 241 10.74 -30.23 18.13
C MET A 241 11.71 -30.55 19.27
N ALA A 242 11.37 -31.53 20.11
CA ALA A 242 12.24 -31.99 21.18
C ALA A 242 13.51 -32.64 20.62
N GLN A 243 13.41 -33.45 19.56
CA GLN A 243 14.56 -34.04 18.87
C GLN A 243 15.47 -32.97 18.28
N THR A 244 14.92 -31.99 17.55
CA THR A 244 15.70 -30.89 16.99
C THR A 244 16.42 -30.07 18.07
N THR A 245 15.80 -29.85 19.22
CA THR A 245 16.44 -29.16 20.35
C THR A 245 17.67 -29.91 20.87
N ILE A 246 17.59 -31.23 20.96
CA ILE A 246 18.71 -32.10 21.38
C ILE A 246 19.82 -32.11 20.32
N GLU A 247 19.47 -32.24 19.04
CA GLU A 247 20.44 -32.24 17.92
C GLU A 247 21.24 -30.94 17.86
N LEU A 248 20.60 -29.81 18.16
CA LEU A 248 21.24 -28.49 18.21
C LEU A 248 22.04 -28.25 19.50
N GLY A 249 22.06 -29.20 20.43
CA GLY A 249 22.80 -29.13 21.68
C GLY A 249 22.27 -28.07 22.63
N ILE A 250 20.96 -27.82 22.62
CA ILE A 250 20.39 -26.72 23.39
C ILE A 250 19.86 -27.21 24.73
N GLU A 251 20.43 -26.66 25.80
CA GLU A 251 20.11 -27.03 27.18
C GLU A 251 18.78 -26.39 27.62
N MET A 252 17.84 -27.21 28.07
CA MET A 252 16.53 -26.80 28.59
C MET A 252 16.31 -27.16 30.07
N ASP A 253 17.36 -27.61 30.76
CA ASP A 253 17.27 -28.18 32.12
C ASP A 253 16.67 -27.22 33.16
N ASP A 254 16.80 -25.92 32.92
CA ASP A 254 16.32 -24.84 33.78
C ASP A 254 14.92 -24.31 33.42
N ILE A 255 14.24 -24.89 32.44
CA ILE A 255 12.93 -24.42 31.96
C ILE A 255 11.87 -25.46 32.28
N GLU A 256 10.79 -25.03 32.94
CA GLU A 256 9.63 -25.89 33.18
C GLU A 256 8.87 -26.15 31.88
N ILE A 257 8.70 -27.44 31.55
CA ILE A 257 8.01 -27.88 30.34
C ILE A 257 6.81 -28.74 30.72
N TYR A 258 5.64 -28.42 30.17
CA TYR A 258 4.43 -29.24 30.30
C TYR A 258 3.87 -29.62 28.93
N ARG A 259 3.04 -30.65 28.90
CA ARG A 259 2.42 -31.12 27.64
C ARG A 259 1.49 -30.07 27.03
N ASP A 260 0.71 -29.39 27.86
CA ASP A 260 -0.34 -28.47 27.45
C ASP A 260 -0.52 -27.37 28.51
N VAL A 261 -1.12 -26.24 28.12
CA VAL A 261 -1.39 -25.10 29.01
C VAL A 261 -2.22 -25.53 30.22
N LYS A 262 -3.19 -26.44 30.04
CA LYS A 262 -4.02 -26.95 31.13
C LYS A 262 -3.18 -27.55 32.26
N ARG A 263 -2.24 -28.46 31.92
CA ARG A 263 -1.35 -29.09 32.91
C ARG A 263 -0.41 -28.09 33.57
N ALA A 264 0.09 -27.10 32.83
CA ALA A 264 0.89 -26.03 33.42
C ALA A 264 0.07 -25.28 34.49
N LEU A 265 -1.15 -24.86 34.15
CA LEU A 265 -2.04 -24.18 35.09
C LEU A 265 -2.37 -25.02 36.31
N GLU A 266 -2.66 -26.32 36.17
CA GLU A 266 -2.91 -27.24 37.31
C GLU A 266 -1.72 -27.36 38.29
N LYS A 267 -0.51 -26.97 37.90
CA LYS A 267 0.70 -27.05 38.74
C LYS A 267 1.10 -25.73 39.39
N ILE A 268 0.65 -24.62 38.82
CA ILE A 268 0.99 -23.25 39.27
C ILE A 268 -0.17 -22.64 40.06
N ILE A 269 -1.39 -23.17 39.91
CA ILE A 269 -2.60 -22.70 40.58
C ILE A 269 -2.87 -23.48 41.86
#